data_AF-A0A1L5NG88-F1
#
_entry.id   AF-A0A1L5NG88-F1
#
_cell.length_a   1.000
_cell.length_b   1.000
_cell.length_c   1.000
_cell.angle_alpha   90.00
_cell.angle_beta   90.00
_cell.angle_gamma   90.00
#
_symmetry.space_group_name_H-M   'P 1'
#
loop_
_entity.id
_entity.type
_entity.pdbx_description
1 polymer ?
#
loop_
_entity_poly.entity_id
_entity_poly.type
_entity_poly.pdbx_seq_one_letter_code
_entity_poly.pdbx_strand_id
1 'polypeptide(L)' 'MNIRPPTFDVDDARRANECACVFDHLATQIAIEAANAGWLQSEVALALADAAERYVMRVAACTHEMPIAANCNAVREA' A
#
# COMPACT_ATOMS: atom_id res chain seq x y z
N MET A 1 1.48 0.97 -15.87
CA MET A 1 1.18 -0.22 -15.03
C MET A 1 -0.33 -0.41 -14.92
N ASN A 2 -0.83 -1.65 -15.03
CA ASN A 2 -2.27 -1.94 -14.97
C ASN A 2 -2.51 -3.05 -13.93
N ILE A 3 -2.96 -2.68 -12.74
CA ILE A 3 -3.28 -3.63 -11.65
C ILE A 3 -4.68 -4.16 -11.90
N ARG A 4 -4.81 -5.48 -12.06
CA ARG A 4 -6.12 -6.13 -12.19
C ARG A 4 -6.66 -6.54 -10.82
N PRO A 5 -7.99 -6.64 -10.67
CA PRO A 5 -8.57 -7.24 -9.47
C PRO A 5 -8.02 -8.66 -9.26
N PRO A 6 -7.77 -9.09 -8.01
CA PRO A 6 -7.41 -10.47 -7.70
C PRO A 6 -8.47 -11.44 -8.24
N THR A 7 -8.02 -12.58 -8.74
CA THR A 7 -8.89 -13.64 -9.26
C THR A 7 -9.44 -14.51 -8.13
N PHE A 8 -8.66 -14.67 -7.05
CA PHE A 8 -9.06 -15.45 -5.88
C PHE A 8 -9.86 -14.62 -4.87
N ASP A 9 -10.75 -15.30 -4.14
CA ASP A 9 -11.55 -14.70 -3.07
C ASP A 9 -10.70 -14.34 -1.83
N VAL A 10 -11.20 -13.43 -1.00
CA VAL A 10 -10.50 -12.92 0.20
C VAL A 10 -10.08 -14.04 1.16
N ASP A 11 -10.86 -15.12 1.26
CA ASP A 11 -10.59 -16.24 2.17
C ASP A 11 -9.67 -17.32 1.55
N ASP A 12 -9.32 -17.21 0.26
CA ASP A 12 -8.44 -18.17 -0.41
C ASP A 12 -6.96 -17.84 -0.16
N ALA A 13 -6.24 -18.80 0.43
CA ALA A 13 -4.81 -18.67 0.73
C ALA A 13 -3.94 -18.33 -0.50
N ARG A 14 -4.37 -18.69 -1.72
CA ARG A 14 -3.65 -18.38 -2.96
C ARG A 14 -3.73 -16.90 -3.35
N ARG A 15 -4.74 -16.16 -2.85
CA ARG A 15 -4.90 -14.73 -3.12
C ARG A 15 -3.71 -13.92 -2.64
N ALA A 16 -3.16 -14.28 -1.47
CA ALA A 16 -1.97 -13.61 -0.94
C ALA A 16 -0.78 -13.72 -1.90
N ASN A 17 -0.55 -14.92 -2.45
CA ASN A 17 0.51 -15.15 -3.42
C ASN A 17 0.23 -14.45 -4.76
N GLU A 18 -1.01 -14.47 -5.26
CA GLU A 18 -1.39 -13.73 -6.48
C GLU A 18 -1.08 -12.23 -6.35
N CYS A 19 -1.50 -11.62 -5.24
CA CYS A 19 -1.19 -10.22 -4.95
C CYS A 19 0.32 -9.99 -4.87
N ALA A 20 1.06 -10.83 -4.15
CA ALA A 20 2.51 -10.70 -4.02
C ALA A 20 3.21 -10.72 -5.40
N CYS A 21 2.87 -11.68 -6.27
CA CYS A 21 3.43 -11.76 -7.61
C CYS A 21 3.17 -10.50 -8.45
N VAL A 22 1.96 -9.91 -8.34
CA VAL A 22 1.64 -8.66 -9.04
C VAL A 22 2.51 -7.51 -8.52
N PHE A 23 2.65 -7.37 -7.20
CA PHE A 23 3.48 -6.31 -6.62
C PHE A 23 4.98 -6.49 -6.90
N ASP A 24 5.50 -7.71 -6.88
CA ASP A 24 6.89 -8.00 -7.24
C ASP A 24 7.18 -7.61 -8.70
N HIS A 25 6.25 -7.92 -9.61
CA HIS A 25 6.37 -7.55 -11.00
C HIS A 25 6.41 -6.02 -11.20
N LEU A 26 5.56 -5.29 -10.49
CA LEU A 26 5.52 -3.82 -10.53
C LEU A 26 6.78 -3.20 -9.93
N ALA A 27 7.26 -3.70 -8.79
CA ALA A 27 8.51 -3.24 -8.18
C ALA A 27 9.70 -3.43 -9.13
N THR A 28 9.74 -4.58 -9.82
CA THR A 28 10.76 -4.86 -10.84
C THR A 28 10.66 -3.89 -12.02
N GLN A 29 9.47 -3.60 -12.51
CA GLN A 29 9.28 -2.62 -13.60
C GLN A 29 9.75 -1.21 -13.17
N ILE A 30 9.43 -0.77 -11.95
CA ILE A 30 9.91 0.51 -11.42
C ILE A 30 11.45 0.53 -11.38
N ALA A 31 12.07 -0.55 -10.91
CA ALA A 31 13.52 -0.66 -10.86
C ALA A 31 14.17 -0.58 -12.25
N ILE A 32 13.57 -1.19 -13.27
CA ILE A 32 14.03 -1.10 -14.66
C ILE A 32 13.88 0.33 -15.20
N GLU A 33 12.73 0.96 -15.00
CA GLU A 33 12.49 2.33 -15.46
C GLU A 33 13.43 3.34 -14.80
N ALA A 34 13.67 3.19 -13.49
CA ALA A 34 14.60 4.04 -12.76
C ALA A 34 16.06 3.82 -13.18
N ALA A 35 16.47 2.57 -13.42
CA ALA A 35 17.79 2.27 -13.98
C ALA A 35 17.99 2.91 -15.36
N ASN A 36 16.97 2.86 -16.22
CA ASN A 36 16.99 3.52 -17.53
C ASN A 36 17.06 5.05 -17.42
N ALA A 37 16.53 5.61 -16.33
CA ALA A 37 16.66 7.03 -15.99
C ALA A 37 18.00 7.39 -15.31
N GLY A 38 18.91 6.42 -15.11
CA GLY A 38 20.24 6.62 -14.54
C GLY A 38 20.32 6.58 -13.01
N TRP A 39 19.28 6.09 -12.33
CA TRP A 39 19.28 5.96 -10.87
C TRP A 39 20.13 4.78 -10.41
N LEU A 40 20.74 4.90 -9.23
CA LEU A 40 21.41 3.77 -8.59
C LEU A 40 20.38 2.81 -8.01
N GLN A 41 20.61 1.50 -8.16
CA GLN A 41 19.71 0.46 -7.64
C GLN A 41 19.45 0.60 -6.13
N SER A 42 20.45 1.04 -5.36
CA SER A 42 20.31 1.31 -3.93
C SER A 42 19.37 2.46 -3.62
N GLU A 43 19.35 3.52 -4.44
CA GLU A 43 18.45 4.67 -4.26
C GLU A 43 17.01 4.25 -4.54
N VAL A 44 16.82 3.44 -5.59
CA VAL A 44 15.50 2.91 -5.96
C VAL A 44 14.96 1.98 -4.87
N ALA A 45 15.79 1.09 -4.35
CA ALA A 45 15.41 0.18 -3.26
C ALA A 45 14.98 0.95 -2.01
N LEU A 46 15.74 1.97 -1.60
CA LEU A 46 15.41 2.81 -0.46
C LEU A 46 14.11 3.59 -0.70
N ALA A 47 13.97 4.23 -1.86
CA ALA A 47 12.77 4.99 -2.21
C ALA A 47 11.50 4.13 -2.25
N LEU A 48 11.61 2.89 -2.75
CA LEU A 48 10.52 1.91 -2.76
C LEU A 48 10.12 1.49 -1.34
N ALA A 49 11.09 1.22 -0.47
CA ALA A 49 10.84 0.88 0.94
C ALA A 49 10.12 2.02 1.67
N ASP A 50 10.63 3.25 1.54
CA ASP A 50 10.04 4.43 2.16
C ASP A 50 8.61 4.70 1.66
N ALA A 51 8.36 4.48 0.36
CA ALA A 51 7.03 4.64 -0.23
C ALA A 51 6.03 3.59 0.29
N ALA A 52 6.47 2.34 0.41
CA ALA A 52 5.67 1.26 0.97
C ALA A 52 5.37 1.52 2.46
N GLU A 53 6.35 1.96 3.25
CA GLU A 53 6.16 2.33 4.65
C GLU A 53 5.12 3.44 4.80
N ARG A 54 5.24 4.54 4.05
CA ARG A 54 4.25 5.63 4.08
C ARG A 54 2.85 5.15 3.71
N TYR A 55 2.72 4.24 2.76
CA TYR A 55 1.44 3.65 2.41
C TYR A 55 0.85 2.86 3.59
N VAL A 56 1.64 1.99 4.21
CA VAL A 56 1.23 1.19 5.36
C VAL A 56 0.80 2.08 6.52
N MET A 57 1.58 3.11 6.84
CA MET A 57 1.25 4.07 7.90
C MET A 57 -0.06 4.80 7.63
N ARG A 58 -0.31 5.21 6.37
CA ARG A 58 -1.57 5.83 5.98
C ARG A 58 -2.75 4.88 6.14
N VAL A 59 -2.62 3.62 5.71
CA VAL A 59 -3.68 2.61 5.89
C VAL A 59 -3.95 2.39 7.37
N ALA A 60 -2.90 2.19 8.18
CA ALA A 60 -3.03 2.00 9.63
C ALA A 60 -3.71 3.20 10.31
N ALA A 61 -3.34 4.43 9.94
CA ALA A 61 -3.96 5.64 10.46
C ALA A 61 -5.45 5.75 10.11
N CYS A 62 -5.87 5.31 8.92
CA CYS A 62 -7.29 5.27 8.54
C CYS A 62 -8.07 4.16 9.26
N THR A 63 -7.43 3.06 9.65
CA THR A 63 -8.07 1.99 10.44
C THR A 63 -8.33 2.42 11.89
N HIS A 64 -7.55 3.37 12.40
CA HIS A 64 -7.87 4.07 13.63
C HIS A 64 -8.87 5.19 13.34
N GLU A 65 -10.14 4.85 13.12
CA GLU A 65 -11.21 5.81 13.39
C GLU A 65 -10.94 6.37 14.79
N MET A 66 -10.74 7.69 14.88
CA MET A 66 -10.47 8.37 16.14
C MET A 66 -11.47 7.85 17.17
N PRO A 67 -11.02 7.27 18.31
CA PRO A 67 -11.95 6.96 19.37
C PRO A 67 -12.55 8.29 19.81
N ILE A 68 -13.79 8.55 19.40
CA ILE A 68 -14.57 9.67 19.89
C ILE A 68 -14.71 9.36 21.37
N ALA A 69 -14.08 10.19 22.21
CA ALA A 69 -14.26 10.06 23.64
C ALA A 69 -15.76 10.11 23.93
N ALA A 70 -16.27 9.20 24.75
CA ALA A 70 -17.71 9.13 25.05
C ALA A 70 -18.29 10.42 25.66
N ASN A 71 -17.43 11.39 26.00
CA ASN A 71 -17.79 12.73 26.49
C ASN A 71 -17.87 13.81 25.39
N CYS A 72 -17.64 13.49 24.12
CA CYS A 72 -17.83 14.43 23.03
C CYS A 72 -19.34 14.60 22.80
N ASN A 73 -19.91 15.72 23.29
CA ASN A 73 -21.28 16.13 23.00
C ASN A 73 -21.44 16.51 21.52
N ALA A 74 -21.45 15.52 20.62
CA ALA A 74 -21.66 15.71 19.18
C ALA A 74 -23.15 15.65 18.77
N VAL A 75 -24.07 15.74 19.73
CA VAL A 75 -25.51 15.86 19.43
C VAL A 75 -26.13 16.97 20.28
N ARG A 76 -26.00 18.20 19.79
CA ARG A 76 -27.04 19.22 19.94
C ARG A 76 -27.21 19.86 18.57
N GLU A 77 -28.30 19.51 17.91
CA GLU A 77 -29.19 20.40 17.13
C GLU A 77 -30.01 19.58 16.10
N ALA A 78 -31.21 19.18 16.51
CA ALA A 78 -32.45 19.26 15.75
C ALA A 78 -33.63 19.14 16.72
#